data_AF-A0A2H0CWH1-F1
#
_entry.id   AF-A0A2H0CWH1-F1
#
_cell.length_a   1.000
_cell.length_b   1.000
_cell.length_c   1.000
_cell.angle_alpha   90.00
_cell.angle_beta   90.00
_cell.angle_gamma   90.00
#
_symmetry.space_group_name_H-M   'P 1'
#
loop_
_entity.id
_entity.type
_entity.pdbx_description
1 polymer ?
#
loop_
_entity_poly.entity_id
_entity_poly.type
_entity_poly.pdbx_seq_one_letter_code
_entity_poly.pdbx_strand_id
1 'polypeptide(L)'
;MKKGMKLVLIFFAISLLASCASDGVILPNMVPSAEKTFEVNEQGTVEILGQDMITEPTHWLYVECDHWSGCYMRCQGKINSCKKVATDSGLEVDYIYSRAGSEK
;
A
#
# COMPACT_ATOMS: atom_id res chain seq x y z
N MET A 1 -5.65 13.36 -44.13
CA MET A 1 -4.74 13.22 -42.96
C MET A 1 -5.31 13.77 -41.63
N LYS A 2 -6.03 14.91 -41.59
CA LYS A 2 -6.53 15.50 -40.31
C LYS A 2 -7.57 14.66 -39.54
N LYS A 3 -8.43 13.87 -40.20
CA LYS A 3 -9.45 13.03 -39.53
C LYS A 3 -8.87 11.77 -38.86
N GLY A 4 -7.91 11.11 -39.52
CA GLY A 4 -7.23 9.92 -38.97
C GLY A 4 -6.41 10.25 -37.72
N MET A 5 -5.69 11.37 -37.73
CA MET A 5 -4.90 11.82 -36.58
C MET A 5 -5.77 12.16 -35.36
N LYS A 6 -6.97 12.73 -35.57
CA LYS A 6 -7.93 12.98 -34.49
C LYS A 6 -8.48 11.68 -33.88
N LEU A 7 -8.80 10.69 -34.70
CA LEU A 7 -9.28 9.38 -34.23
C LEU A 7 -8.21 8.64 -33.41
N VAL A 8 -6.95 8.71 -33.82
CA VAL A 8 -5.82 8.12 -33.08
C VAL A 8 -5.65 8.80 -31.72
N LEU A 9 -5.70 10.13 -31.67
CA LEU A 9 -5.60 10.88 -30.41
C LEU A 9 -6.76 10.58 -29.45
N ILE A 10 -7.98 10.42 -29.97
CA ILE A 10 -9.16 10.06 -29.16
C ILE A 10 -9.00 8.65 -28.58
N PHE A 11 -8.57 7.68 -29.37
CA PHE A 11 -8.32 6.32 -28.87
C PHE A 11 -7.24 6.30 -27.79
N PHE A 12 -6.14 7.04 -27.99
CA PHE A 12 -5.05 7.11 -27.01
C PHE A 12 -5.51 7.75 -25.69
N ALA A 13 -6.35 8.78 -25.74
CA ALA A 13 -6.94 9.41 -24.56
C ALA A 13 -7.87 8.47 -23.78
N ILE A 14 -8.67 7.65 -24.47
CA ILE A 14 -9.56 6.67 -23.84
C ILE A 14 -8.76 5.55 -23.15
N SER A 15 -7.68 5.07 -23.77
CA SER A 15 -6.81 4.05 -23.18
C SER A 15 -6.12 4.53 -21.89
N LEU A 16 -5.69 5.80 -21.85
CA LEU A 16 -5.07 6.38 -20.65
C LEU A 16 -6.07 6.52 -19.49
N LEU A 17 -7.34 6.84 -19.76
CA LEU A 17 -8.37 6.94 -18.73
C LEU A 17 -8.76 5.59 -18.11
N ALA A 18 -8.63 4.49 -18.85
CA ALA A 18 -8.95 3.15 -18.36
C ALA A 18 -7.86 2.53 -17.46
N SER A 19 -6.69 3.18 -17.33
CA SER A 19 -5.52 2.61 -16.66
C SER A 19 -5.51 2.79 -15.13
N CYS A 20 -6.44 3.57 -14.57
CA CYS A 20 -6.41 3.95 -13.15
C CYS A 20 -7.23 3.03 -12.20
N ALA A 21 -7.66 1.85 -12.64
CA ALA A 21 -8.60 1.00 -11.87
C ALA A 21 -7.97 -0.24 -11.21
N SER A 22 -6.64 -0.33 -11.16
CA SER A 22 -5.94 -1.45 -10.54
C SER A 22 -5.10 -0.98 -9.36
N ASP A 23 -5.77 -0.59 -8.27
CA ASP A 23 -5.13 -0.47 -6.96
C ASP A 23 -4.84 -1.88 -6.46
N GLY A 24 -3.67 -2.41 -6.82
CA GLY A 24 -3.19 -3.69 -6.33
C GLY A 24 -2.86 -3.58 -4.84
N VAL A 25 -3.74 -4.08 -3.98
CA VAL A 25 -3.43 -4.26 -2.56
C VAL A 25 -2.43 -5.42 -2.46
N ILE A 26 -1.19 -5.11 -2.07
CA ILE A 26 -0.23 -6.15 -1.72
C ILE A 26 -0.50 -6.63 -0.30
N LEU A 27 -0.89 -7.89 -0.19
CA LEU A 27 -0.81 -8.60 1.08
C LEU A 27 0.65 -8.97 1.32
N PRO A 28 1.25 -8.59 2.45
CA PRO A 28 2.57 -9.08 2.81
C PRO A 28 2.53 -10.61 2.88
N ASN A 29 3.54 -11.26 2.30
CA ASN A 29 3.73 -12.70 2.49
C ASN A 29 3.82 -12.94 4.00
N MET A 30 2.87 -13.71 4.55
CA MET A 30 2.88 -14.12 5.95
C MET A 30 4.10 -15.01 6.15
N VAL A 31 5.22 -14.41 6.54
CA VAL A 31 6.33 -15.16 7.13
C VAL A 31 5.76 -15.75 8.42
N PRO A 32 5.79 -17.08 8.61
CA PRO A 32 5.32 -17.70 9.83
C PRO A 32 6.33 -17.40 10.95
N SER A 33 6.26 -16.18 11.49
CA SER A 33 6.99 -15.82 12.70
C SER A 33 6.31 -16.51 13.88
N ALA A 34 7.13 -17.12 14.75
CA ALA A 34 6.68 -17.99 15.85
C ALA A 34 5.83 -17.30 16.92
N GLU A 35 5.69 -15.97 16.85
CA GLU A 35 4.65 -15.18 17.51
C GLU A 35 3.97 -14.32 16.46
N LYS A 36 2.65 -14.48 16.28
CA LYS A 36 1.87 -13.54 15.46
C LYS A 36 1.96 -12.18 16.12
N THR A 37 2.70 -11.26 15.53
CA THR A 37 2.84 -9.87 16.01
C THR A 37 1.90 -8.91 15.30
N PHE A 38 1.20 -9.39 14.27
CA PHE A 38 0.20 -8.65 13.50
C PHE A 38 -0.89 -9.58 12.96
N GLU A 39 -2.03 -9.00 12.62
CA GLU A 39 -3.09 -9.63 11.83
C GLU A 39 -3.41 -8.79 10.61
N VAL A 40 -4.03 -9.41 9.59
CA VAL A 40 -4.50 -8.69 8.40
C VAL A 40 -6.02 -8.75 8.39
N ASN A 41 -6.67 -7.58 8.44
CA ASN A 41 -8.13 -7.51 8.44
C ASN A 41 -8.72 -7.73 7.03
N GLU A 42 -10.04 -7.83 6.92
CA GLU A 42 -10.76 -8.08 5.66
C GLU A 42 -10.50 -7.01 4.57
N GLN A 43 -10.03 -5.83 4.98
CA GLN A 43 -9.71 -4.72 4.08
C GLN A 43 -8.21 -4.70 3.69
N GLY A 44 -7.42 -5.68 4.10
CA GLY A 44 -5.99 -5.74 3.84
C GLY A 44 -5.14 -4.80 4.71
N THR A 45 -5.67 -4.28 5.83
CA THR A 45 -4.86 -3.54 6.80
C THR A 45 -4.07 -4.51 7.67
N VAL A 46 -2.78 -4.25 7.83
CA VAL A 46 -1.93 -4.87 8.85
C VAL A 46 -2.21 -4.21 10.20
N GLU A 47 -2.81 -4.92 11.13
CA GLU A 47 -3.08 -4.47 12.51
C GLU A 47 -2.04 -5.05 13.47
N ILE A 48 -1.32 -4.21 14.20
CA ILE A 48 -0.26 -4.66 15.12
C ILE A 48 -0.90 -5.17 16.42
N LEU A 49 -0.66 -6.43 16.77
CA LEU A 49 -1.22 -7.03 17.98
C LEU A 49 -0.58 -6.44 19.25
N GLY A 50 -1.39 -6.35 20.32
CA GLY A 50 -0.95 -5.82 21.61
C GLY A 50 -0.95 -4.29 21.72
N GLN A 51 -1.52 -3.58 20.74
CA GLN A 51 -1.72 -2.13 20.76
C GLN A 51 -3.21 -1.80 20.67
N ASP A 52 -3.59 -0.60 21.11
CA ASP A 52 -4.99 -0.16 21.05
C ASP A 52 -5.33 0.39 19.67
N MET A 53 -5.97 -0.43 18.83
CA MET A 53 -6.34 -0.05 17.47
C MET A 53 -7.31 1.14 17.42
N ILE A 54 -8.01 1.49 18.50
CA ILE A 54 -8.90 2.67 18.50
C ILE A 54 -8.09 3.97 18.48
N THR A 55 -6.93 3.98 19.15
CA THR A 55 -6.10 5.18 19.33
C THR A 55 -4.90 5.21 18.40
N GLU A 56 -4.40 4.04 18.00
CA GLU A 56 -3.23 3.96 17.14
C GLU A 56 -3.55 4.43 15.70
N PRO A 57 -2.63 5.19 15.08
CA PRO A 57 -2.85 5.73 13.75
C PRO A 57 -2.72 4.70 12.64
N THR A 58 -3.35 4.99 11.50
CA THR A 58 -3.12 4.28 10.24
C THR A 58 -2.03 4.96 9.42
N HIS A 59 -1.04 4.17 9.03
CA HIS A 59 0.08 4.51 8.16
C HIS A 59 -0.07 3.84 6.79
N TRP A 60 0.41 4.52 5.77
CA TRP A 60 0.60 3.96 4.43
C TRP A 60 2.09 3.88 4.16
N LEU A 61 2.62 2.67 4.04
CA LEU A 61 4.01 2.41 3.75
C LEU A 61 4.12 2.19 2.24
N TYR A 62 4.91 3.02 1.56
CA TYR A 62 5.28 2.72 0.19
C TYR A 62 6.39 1.66 0.23
N VAL A 63 6.10 0.52 -0.39
CA VAL A 63 6.98 -0.64 -0.44
C VAL A 63 7.33 -0.98 -1.87
N GLU A 64 8.56 -1.42 -2.07
CA GLU A 64 8.99 -1.95 -3.35
C GLU A 64 8.32 -3.30 -3.62
N CYS A 65 7.82 -3.48 -4.84
CA CYS A 65 7.09 -4.65 -5.27
C CYS A 65 7.25 -4.83 -6.79
N ASP A 66 6.77 -5.96 -7.32
CA ASP A 66 6.74 -6.24 -8.77
C ASP A 66 5.63 -5.44 -9.49
N HIS A 67 5.61 -4.13 -9.24
CA HIS A 67 4.76 -3.16 -9.92
C HIS A 67 5.56 -1.89 -10.20
N TRP A 68 5.41 -1.37 -11.42
CA TRP A 68 6.23 -0.27 -11.93
C TRP A 68 6.12 1.05 -11.14
N SER A 69 5.04 1.23 -10.37
CA SER A 69 4.82 2.41 -9.51
C SER A 69 4.99 2.11 -8.02
N GLY A 70 5.59 0.97 -7.66
CA GLY A 70 5.62 0.47 -6.30
C GLY A 70 4.23 0.15 -5.75
N CYS A 71 4.16 -0.19 -4.46
CA CYS A 71 2.93 -0.61 -3.80
C CYS A 71 2.73 0.08 -2.46
N TYR A 72 1.49 0.11 -1.99
CA TYR A 72 1.16 0.68 -0.70
C TYR A 72 0.68 -0.42 0.26
N MET A 73 1.36 -0.53 1.39
CA MET A 73 0.93 -1.36 2.51
C MET A 73 0.24 -0.48 3.55
N ARG A 74 -1.02 -0.79 3.87
CA ARG A 74 -1.76 -0.12 4.93
C ARG A 74 -1.50 -0.81 6.26
N CYS A 75 -1.03 -0.07 7.26
CA CYS A 75 -0.73 -0.60 8.59
C CYS A 75 -1.29 0.29 9.69
N GLN A 76 -1.87 -0.29 10.73
CA GLN A 76 -2.43 0.39 11.89
C GLN A 76 -1.71 -0.05 13.15
N GLY A 77 -1.18 0.93 13.89
CA GLY A 77 -0.25 0.70 14.98
C GLY A 77 0.92 1.66 14.95
N LYS A 78 1.86 1.51 15.89
CA LYS A 78 3.08 2.30 15.94
C LYS A 78 3.90 2.15 14.66
N ILE A 79 4.35 3.28 14.12
CA ILE A 79 5.13 3.33 12.87
C ILE A 79 6.34 2.39 12.83
N ASN A 80 7.06 2.24 13.95
CA ASN A 80 8.22 1.33 14.03
C ASN A 80 7.81 -0.15 13.94
N SER A 81 6.66 -0.51 14.50
CA SER A 81 6.11 -1.86 14.36
C SER A 81 5.68 -2.12 12.93
N CYS A 82 5.04 -1.15 12.26
CA CYS A 82 4.66 -1.26 10.85
C CYS A 82 5.87 -1.42 9.92
N LYS A 83 6.95 -0.66 10.14
CA LYS A 83 8.23 -0.83 9.42
C LYS A 83 8.78 -2.24 9.62
N LYS A 84 8.80 -2.71 10.87
CA LYS A 84 9.32 -4.03 11.20
C LYS A 84 8.56 -5.14 10.48
N VAL A 85 7.22 -5.08 10.46
CA VAL A 85 6.41 -6.06 9.72
C VAL A 85 6.74 -6.06 8.22
N ALA A 86 6.86 -4.89 7.59
CA ALA A 86 7.24 -4.82 6.18
C ALA A 86 8.62 -5.46 5.93
N THR A 87 9.63 -5.09 6.73
CA THR A 87 11.00 -5.63 6.60
C THR A 87 11.06 -7.13 6.88
N ASP A 88 10.38 -7.61 7.93
CA ASP A 88 10.31 -9.03 8.28
C ASP A 88 9.59 -9.84 7.20
N SER A 89 8.65 -9.22 6.47
CA SER A 89 7.99 -9.79 5.28
C SER A 89 8.81 -9.69 3.99
N GLY A 90 10.05 -9.18 4.04
CA GLY A 90 10.92 -9.04 2.89
C GLY A 90 10.54 -7.89 1.94
N LEU A 91 9.73 -6.94 2.40
CA LEU A 91 9.35 -5.75 1.65
C LEU A 91 10.30 -4.60 2.02
N GLU A 92 10.93 -4.00 1.01
CA GLU A 92 11.76 -2.80 1.20
C GLU A 92 10.84 -1.57 1.31
N VAL A 93 10.97 -0.82 2.40
CA VAL A 93 10.15 0.38 2.66
C VAL A 93 10.92 1.61 2.20
N ASP A 94 10.42 2.28 1.17
CA ASP A 94 11.06 3.49 0.62
C ASP A 94 10.70 4.74 1.45
N TYR A 95 9.40 4.99 1.63
CA TYR A 95 8.90 6.10 2.44
C TYR A 95 7.55 5.80 3.10
N ILE A 96 7.22 6.54 4.16
CA ILE A 96 5.97 6.37 4.91
C ILE A 96 5.14 7.63 4.80
N TYR A 97 3.92 7.46 4.32
CA TYR A 97 2.89 8.48 4.36
C TYR A 97 2.01 8.27 5.60
N SER A 98 2.08 9.19 6.54
CA SER A 98 1.17 9.28 7.67
C SER A 98 0.30 10.52 7.46
N ARG A 99 -1.03 10.41 7.59
CA ARG A 99 -1.85 11.64 7.57
C ARG A 99 -1.38 12.56 8.69
N ALA A 100 -1.11 13.82 8.35
CA ALA A 100 -0.81 14.86 9.32
C ALA A 100 -1.98 14.96 10.32
N GLY A 101 -1.74 14.54 11.56
CA GLY A 101 -2.77 14.37 12.60
C GLY A 101 -2.50 13.18 13.54
N SER A 102 -1.62 12.27 13.13
CA SER A 102 -1.25 11.05 13.86
C SER A 102 -0.03 11.18 14.78
N GLU A 103 0.54 12.38 14.89
CA GLU A 103 1.67 12.69 15.78
C GLU A 103 1.14 13.63 16.88
N LYS A 104 0.86 13.07 18.05
CA LYS A 104 0.75 13.80 19.32
C LYS A 104 1.49 13.03 20.39
#